data_AF-A0A0G9HDC4-F1
#
_entry.id   AF-A0A0G9HDC4-F1
#
_cell.length_a   1.000
_cell.length_b   1.000
_cell.length_c   1.000
_cell.angle_alpha   90.00
_cell.angle_beta   90.00
_cell.angle_gamma   90.00
#
_symmetry.space_group_name_H-M   'P 1'
#
loop_
_entity.id
_entity.type
_entity.pdbx_description
1 polymer ?
#
loop_
_entity_poly.entity_id
_entity_poly.type
_entity_poly.pdbx_seq_one_letter_code
_entity_poly.pdbx_strand_id
1 'polypeptide(L)'
;MPVFQRLALASILGVVTLPSLGQQATPPSGVELPRVTVTADAYTESHGGYLVSGDFRTDPRMPGVVFPATALVEGDVLSIEPQYLNGNDYVVLQECASDDCSTSRIVRVWSSVEGHPIGGRNDRRILIPHENKYWIWAKRLPEISHPDCDTCATHFTSFVRLGPPMTITPNGEEVRYHRSELEAAASADPLPVTKQEHEGSTFVITFAGGSTVRIRRMHAAAP
;
A
#
# COMPACT_ATOMS: atom_id res chain seq x y z
N MET A 1 -19.28 -61.85 -41.79
CA MET A 1 -20.12 -62.85 -41.09
C MET A 1 -19.28 -63.45 -39.96
N PRO A 2 -19.81 -63.81 -38.78
CA PRO A 2 -21.19 -63.67 -38.31
C PRO A 2 -21.37 -62.74 -37.07
N VAL A 3 -22.63 -62.31 -36.85
CA VAL A 3 -23.39 -62.24 -35.59
C VAL A 3 -22.87 -61.32 -34.45
N PHE A 4 -23.52 -60.20 -34.07
CA PHE A 4 -24.90 -59.93 -33.57
C PHE A 4 -25.07 -59.97 -32.03
N GLN A 5 -26.00 -59.11 -31.57
CA GLN A 5 -26.89 -59.26 -30.38
C GLN A 5 -26.27 -58.99 -28.98
N ARG A 6 -27.00 -58.55 -27.92
CA ARG A 6 -28.44 -58.27 -27.67
C ARG A 6 -28.66 -57.01 -26.77
N LEU A 7 -29.68 -56.18 -27.12
CA LEU A 7 -30.73 -55.55 -26.25
C LEU A 7 -30.38 -54.78 -24.94
N ALA A 8 -31.25 -53.97 -24.30
CA ALA A 8 -32.44 -53.16 -24.68
C ALA A 8 -33.02 -52.45 -23.42
N LEU A 9 -34.17 -51.77 -23.59
CA LEU A 9 -35.15 -51.30 -22.58
C LEU A 9 -34.68 -50.09 -21.76
N ALA A 10 -35.24 -48.87 -21.87
CA ALA A 10 -36.64 -48.38 -21.98
C ALA A 10 -37.41 -48.33 -20.64
N SER A 11 -38.39 -47.40 -20.59
CA SER A 11 -39.43 -47.25 -19.55
C SER A 11 -38.99 -46.46 -18.29
N ILE A 12 -39.82 -45.65 -17.62
CA ILE A 12 -41.26 -45.31 -17.81
C ILE A 12 -41.66 -44.03 -17.01
N LEU A 13 -42.81 -43.40 -17.35
CA LEU A 13 -43.71 -42.45 -16.62
C LEU A 13 -43.13 -41.54 -15.50
N GLY A 14 -43.52 -40.27 -15.34
CA GLY A 14 -44.82 -39.64 -15.66
C GLY A 14 -45.63 -39.38 -14.38
N VAL A 15 -45.66 -38.13 -13.90
CA VAL A 15 -46.49 -37.67 -12.76
C VAL A 15 -47.20 -36.36 -13.14
N VAL A 16 -48.40 -36.15 -12.59
CA VAL A 16 -49.48 -35.30 -13.12
C VAL A 16 -50.04 -34.35 -12.04
N THR A 17 -50.67 -33.23 -12.48
CA THR A 17 -51.53 -32.25 -11.73
C THR A 17 -50.89 -31.39 -10.61
N LEU A 18 -50.88 -30.05 -10.66
CA LEU A 18 -51.99 -29.03 -10.61
C LEU A 18 -52.86 -29.08 -9.33
N PRO A 19 -53.42 -27.96 -8.85
CA PRO A 19 -52.75 -26.80 -8.23
C PRO A 19 -53.32 -26.52 -6.81
N SER A 20 -52.85 -25.48 -6.10
CA SER A 20 -53.57 -24.98 -4.91
C SER A 20 -53.44 -23.46 -4.78
N LEU A 21 -54.58 -22.76 -4.66
CA LEU A 21 -54.61 -21.34 -4.29
C LEU A 21 -54.38 -21.20 -2.79
N GLY A 22 -53.33 -20.47 -2.41
CA GLY A 22 -53.15 -19.93 -1.07
C GLY A 22 -52.99 -18.42 -1.15
N GLN A 23 -54.09 -17.66 -1.06
CA GLN A 23 -54.00 -16.23 -0.79
C GLN A 23 -53.54 -16.05 0.66
N GLN A 24 -52.31 -15.55 0.86
CA GLN A 24 -51.88 -14.99 2.13
C GLN A 24 -51.72 -13.48 1.99
N ALA A 25 -52.22 -12.76 3.00
CA ALA A 25 -52.43 -11.32 2.95
C ALA A 25 -51.11 -10.54 2.86
N THR A 26 -51.13 -9.44 2.11
CA THR A 26 -50.12 -8.38 2.20
C THR A 26 -50.27 -7.61 3.51
N PRO A 27 -49.27 -7.60 4.41
CA PRO A 27 -49.18 -6.60 5.46
C PRO A 27 -48.66 -5.28 4.86
N PRO A 28 -49.33 -4.13 5.04
CA PRO A 28 -48.83 -2.83 4.63
C PRO A 28 -47.83 -2.30 5.67
N SER A 29 -46.55 -2.65 5.50
CA SER A 29 -45.46 -2.14 6.35
C SER A 29 -44.40 -1.46 5.49
N GLY A 30 -44.81 -0.38 4.83
CA GLY A 30 -43.89 0.53 4.13
C GLY A 30 -43.03 1.30 5.12
N VAL A 31 -41.88 0.73 5.49
CA VAL A 31 -40.69 1.50 5.89
C VAL A 31 -39.52 0.95 5.08
N GLU A 32 -39.41 1.39 3.81
CA GLU A 32 -38.10 1.38 3.15
C GLU A 32 -37.24 2.42 3.85
N LEU A 33 -36.55 1.99 4.91
CA LEU A 33 -35.30 2.62 5.31
C LEU A 33 -34.38 2.60 4.07
N PRO A 34 -33.60 3.67 3.82
CA PRO A 34 -32.64 3.66 2.73
C PRO A 34 -31.79 2.39 2.83
N ARG A 35 -31.70 1.63 1.73
CA ARG A 35 -30.67 0.61 1.59
C ARG A 35 -29.32 1.33 1.49
N VAL A 36 -28.79 1.70 2.65
CA VAL A 36 -27.37 2.05 2.82
C VAL A 36 -26.61 0.76 2.57
N THR A 37 -26.42 0.47 1.29
CA THR A 37 -25.55 -0.60 0.84
C THR A 37 -24.14 -0.10 1.14
N VAL A 38 -23.63 -0.46 2.32
CA VAL A 38 -22.26 -0.14 2.72
C VAL A 38 -21.33 -1.01 1.87
N THR A 39 -21.10 -0.58 0.64
CA THR A 39 -20.00 -1.07 -0.24
C THR A 39 -18.69 -0.45 0.23
N ALA A 40 -18.39 -0.62 1.51
CA ALA A 40 -17.07 -0.39 2.06
C ALA A 40 -16.15 -1.48 1.49
N ASP A 41 -15.09 -1.09 0.78
CA ASP A 41 -14.03 -2.02 0.42
C ASP A 41 -13.47 -2.67 1.69
N ALA A 42 -12.93 -3.89 1.58
CA ALA A 42 -12.71 -4.82 2.69
C ALA A 42 -11.82 -4.30 3.85
N TYR A 43 -11.16 -3.16 3.67
CA TYR A 43 -10.27 -2.52 4.63
C TYR A 43 -10.60 -1.02 4.80
N THR A 44 -11.88 -0.67 4.91
CA THR A 44 -12.33 0.72 5.02
C THR A 44 -13.23 0.99 6.23
N GLU A 45 -13.08 2.18 6.82
CA GLU A 45 -13.83 2.65 7.99
C GLU A 45 -14.23 4.13 7.78
N SER A 46 -15.41 4.54 8.23
CA SER A 46 -15.84 5.95 8.16
C SER A 46 -15.66 6.63 9.52
N HIS A 47 -14.96 7.75 9.56
CA HIS A 47 -14.69 8.50 10.79
C HIS A 47 -14.65 10.01 10.53
N GLY A 48 -15.51 10.77 11.22
CA GLY A 48 -15.48 12.25 11.18
C GLY A 48 -15.71 12.88 9.80
N GLY A 49 -16.47 12.21 8.92
CA GLY A 49 -16.69 12.67 7.54
C GLY A 49 -15.61 12.23 6.54
N TYR A 50 -14.67 11.36 6.94
CA TYR A 50 -13.66 10.78 6.06
C TYR A 50 -13.83 9.27 5.95
N LEU A 51 -13.64 8.73 4.74
CA LEU A 51 -13.40 7.33 4.50
C LEU A 51 -11.90 7.04 4.69
N VAL A 52 -11.56 6.26 5.70
CA VAL A 52 -10.21 5.77 5.96
C VAL A 52 -10.07 4.42 5.26
N SER A 53 -8.99 4.21 4.50
CA SER A 53 -8.73 2.98 3.76
C SER A 53 -7.33 2.44 3.99
N GLY A 54 -7.26 1.13 4.18
CA GLY A 54 -6.03 0.32 4.16
C GLY A 54 -5.85 -0.47 2.87
N ASP A 55 -6.55 -0.19 1.76
CA ASP A 55 -6.37 -0.93 0.50
C ASP A 55 -5.09 -0.47 -0.24
N PHE A 56 -3.98 -1.06 0.18
CA PHE A 56 -2.65 -0.94 -0.42
C PHE A 56 -2.15 -2.34 -0.79
N ARG A 57 -1.27 -2.43 -1.78
CA ARG A 57 -0.77 -3.70 -2.31
C ARG A 57 0.73 -3.61 -2.59
N THR A 58 1.41 -4.73 -2.39
CA THR A 58 2.80 -4.94 -2.83
C THR A 58 2.78 -5.37 -4.30
N ASP A 59 3.68 -4.85 -5.13
CA ASP A 59 3.78 -5.29 -6.53
C ASP A 59 4.41 -6.70 -6.60
N PRO A 60 3.71 -7.73 -7.15
CA PRO A 60 4.26 -9.08 -7.25
C PRO A 60 5.46 -9.19 -8.20
N ARG A 61 5.71 -8.18 -9.05
CA ARG A 61 6.89 -8.07 -9.94
C ARG A 61 8.03 -7.28 -9.31
N MET A 62 7.72 -6.42 -8.33
CA MET A 62 8.68 -5.57 -7.61
C MET A 62 8.39 -5.66 -6.10
N PRO A 63 8.77 -6.76 -5.42
CA PRO A 63 8.28 -7.09 -4.08
C PRO A 63 8.71 -6.13 -2.96
N GLY A 64 9.56 -5.13 -3.25
CA GLY A 64 9.90 -4.03 -2.33
C GLY A 64 9.09 -2.75 -2.53
N VAL A 65 8.08 -2.75 -3.42
CA VAL A 65 7.27 -1.59 -3.76
C VAL A 65 5.83 -1.80 -3.31
N VAL A 66 5.31 -0.84 -2.55
CA VAL A 66 3.93 -0.79 -2.06
C VAL A 66 3.22 0.42 -2.63
N PHE A 67 2.00 0.24 -3.14
CA PHE A 67 1.21 1.28 -3.79
C PHE A 67 -0.26 1.20 -3.36
N PRO A 68 -1.01 2.31 -3.40
CA PRO A 68 -2.46 2.31 -3.13
C PRO A 68 -3.18 1.53 -4.23
N ALA A 69 -4.10 0.64 -3.86
CA ALA A 69 -4.80 -0.22 -4.81
C ALA A 69 -5.74 0.55 -5.76
N THR A 70 -6.25 1.68 -5.28
CA THR A 70 -7.04 2.66 -6.03
C THR A 70 -6.20 3.91 -6.24
N ALA A 71 -6.32 4.55 -7.40
CA ALA A 71 -5.66 5.83 -7.67
C ALA A 71 -5.94 6.86 -6.55
N LEU A 72 -4.92 7.64 -6.21
CA LEU A 72 -5.06 8.77 -5.30
C LEU A 72 -5.51 9.99 -6.09
N VAL A 73 -6.46 10.72 -5.54
CA VAL A 73 -7.05 11.93 -6.14
C VAL A 73 -6.66 13.15 -5.32
N GLU A 74 -6.82 14.33 -5.91
CA GLU A 74 -6.62 15.60 -5.20
C GLU A 74 -7.46 15.64 -3.90
N GLY A 75 -6.83 16.08 -2.81
CA GLY A 75 -7.47 16.16 -1.50
C GLY A 75 -7.42 14.88 -0.66
N ASP A 76 -6.96 13.75 -1.21
CA ASP A 76 -6.59 12.59 -0.39
C ASP A 76 -5.49 12.94 0.60
N VAL A 77 -5.48 12.28 1.76
CA VAL A 77 -4.38 12.35 2.72
C VAL A 77 -3.82 10.95 2.98
N LEU A 78 -2.56 10.73 2.64
CA LEU A 78 -1.83 9.53 3.05
C LEU A 78 -1.30 9.71 4.48
N SER A 79 -1.65 8.79 5.39
CA SER A 79 -0.92 8.61 6.65
C SER A 79 0.12 7.50 6.43
N ILE A 80 1.40 7.85 6.50
CA ILE A 80 2.53 6.91 6.45
C ILE A 80 3.28 7.04 7.76
N GLU A 81 3.22 5.99 8.56
CA GLU A 81 3.66 5.98 9.95
C GLU A 81 4.63 4.81 10.17
N PRO A 82 5.93 5.01 9.89
CA PRO A 82 6.96 4.09 10.37
C PRO A 82 6.83 3.91 11.88
N GLN A 83 6.83 2.66 12.34
CA GLN A 83 6.77 2.30 13.76
C GLN A 83 8.15 2.00 14.31
N TYR A 84 8.95 1.31 13.48
CA TYR A 84 10.33 0.95 13.73
C TYR A 84 11.04 0.93 12.37
N LEU A 85 12.24 1.50 12.29
CA LEU A 85 13.12 1.33 11.14
C LEU A 85 14.44 0.78 11.65
N ASN A 86 14.98 -0.26 11.01
CA ASN A 86 16.33 -0.71 11.30
C ASN A 86 17.32 0.44 10.99
N GLY A 87 18.42 0.57 11.74
CA GLY A 87 19.13 1.86 11.91
C GLY A 87 19.45 2.62 10.62
N ASN A 88 19.93 1.91 9.60
CA ASN A 88 20.31 2.48 8.31
C ASN A 88 19.25 2.29 7.19
N ASP A 89 18.01 1.96 7.53
CA ASP A 89 16.89 1.84 6.59
C ASP A 89 16.17 3.19 6.43
N TYR A 90 15.91 3.52 5.17
CA TYR A 90 15.20 4.72 4.74
C TYR A 90 13.93 4.29 4.03
N VAL A 91 12.78 4.68 4.56
CA VAL A 91 11.48 4.54 3.87
C VAL A 91 11.24 5.80 3.06
N VAL A 92 10.76 5.64 1.84
CA VAL A 92 10.59 6.74 0.89
C VAL A 92 9.18 6.69 0.30
N LEU A 93 8.50 7.84 0.28
CA LEU A 93 7.33 8.06 -0.58
C LEU A 93 7.81 8.80 -1.83
N GLN A 94 7.58 8.20 -3.00
CA GLN A 94 7.84 8.79 -4.31
C GLN A 94 6.55 8.93 -5.13
N GLU A 95 6.61 9.79 -6.13
CA GLU A 95 5.62 9.89 -7.21
C GLU A 95 6.29 10.11 -8.57
N CYS A 96 5.56 9.91 -9.68
CA CYS A 96 6.10 10.21 -11.01
C CYS A 96 6.28 11.73 -11.19
N ALA A 97 7.38 12.13 -11.82
CA ALA A 97 7.65 13.52 -12.20
C ALA A 97 7.59 13.75 -13.73
N SER A 98 7.55 12.67 -14.51
CA SER A 98 7.34 12.66 -15.96
C SER A 98 6.21 11.70 -16.33
N ASP A 99 5.58 11.91 -17.49
CA ASP A 99 4.41 11.13 -17.95
C ASP A 99 4.72 9.62 -18.11
N ASP A 100 5.95 9.31 -18.50
CA ASP A 100 6.50 7.95 -18.65
C ASP A 100 7.03 7.36 -17.33
N CYS A 101 7.03 8.14 -16.24
CA CYS A 101 7.63 7.80 -14.94
C CYS A 101 9.14 7.47 -14.97
N SER A 102 9.88 7.82 -16.03
CA SER A 102 11.35 7.68 -16.07
C SER A 102 12.05 8.59 -15.06
N THR A 103 11.43 9.73 -14.74
CA THR A 103 11.81 10.59 -13.63
C THR A 103 10.75 10.50 -12.53
N SER A 104 11.22 10.39 -11.28
CA SER A 104 10.41 10.41 -10.07
C SER A 104 10.77 11.59 -9.17
N ARG A 105 9.88 11.91 -8.25
CA ARG A 105 10.06 12.92 -7.21
C ARG A 105 9.92 12.29 -5.83
N ILE A 106 10.91 12.52 -4.97
CA ILE A 106 10.82 12.22 -3.54
C ILE A 106 9.84 13.21 -2.90
N VAL A 107 8.77 12.68 -2.32
CA VAL A 107 7.75 13.43 -1.59
C VAL A 107 8.13 13.52 -0.11
N ARG A 108 8.53 12.38 0.47
CA ARG A 108 9.04 12.26 1.86
C ARG A 108 10.05 11.12 1.97
N VAL A 109 10.94 11.25 2.96
CA VAL A 109 11.88 10.23 3.43
C VAL A 109 11.73 10.15 4.95
N TRP A 110 11.77 8.94 5.49
CA TRP A 110 11.88 8.68 6.93
C TRP A 110 13.08 7.75 7.17
N SER A 111 13.86 8.07 8.19
CA SER A 111 14.97 7.27 8.72
C SER A 111 14.80 7.13 10.24
N SER A 112 15.77 6.55 10.96
CA SER A 112 15.70 6.44 12.42
C SER A 112 16.99 6.84 13.13
N VAL A 113 16.84 7.09 14.43
CA VAL A 113 17.93 7.08 15.41
C VAL A 113 17.57 6.01 16.44
N GLU A 114 18.47 5.07 16.71
CA GLU A 114 18.25 3.94 17.64
C GLU A 114 16.94 3.16 17.37
N GLY A 115 16.57 2.98 16.10
CA GLY A 115 15.34 2.31 15.70
C GLY A 115 14.07 3.19 15.69
N HIS A 116 14.12 4.36 16.32
CA HIS A 116 13.01 5.30 16.46
C HIS A 116 12.91 6.22 15.23
N PRO A 117 11.79 6.21 14.48
CA PRO A 117 11.68 7.00 13.26
C PRO A 117 11.73 8.50 13.52
N ILE A 118 12.62 9.19 12.80
CA ILE A 118 12.75 10.65 12.82
C ILE A 118 11.93 11.30 11.70
N GLY A 119 11.41 12.49 12.00
CA GLY A 119 10.34 13.16 11.25
C GLY A 119 9.21 13.58 12.19
N GLY A 120 8.79 14.83 12.10
CA GLY A 120 7.80 15.43 12.99
C GLY A 120 6.40 14.83 12.82
N ARG A 121 5.48 15.17 13.73
CA ARG A 121 4.08 14.69 13.69
C ARG A 121 3.37 14.98 12.36
N ASN A 122 3.73 16.08 11.70
CA ASN A 122 3.16 16.49 10.41
C ASN A 122 3.83 15.79 9.21
N ASP A 123 5.02 15.20 9.36
CA ASP A 123 5.73 14.52 8.26
C ASP A 123 5.14 13.14 7.94
N ARG A 124 4.19 12.67 8.76
CA ARG A 124 3.48 11.40 8.57
C ARG A 124 2.20 11.54 7.77
N ARG A 125 1.69 12.76 7.57
CA ARG A 125 0.44 13.03 6.82
C ARG A 125 0.75 13.85 5.58
N ILE A 126 0.55 13.25 4.41
CA ILE A 126 0.84 13.83 3.11
C ILE A 126 -0.48 14.13 2.42
N LEU A 127 -0.81 15.41 2.25
CA LEU A 127 -1.89 15.84 1.37
C LEU A 127 -1.49 15.60 -0.08
N ILE A 128 -2.35 14.95 -0.85
CA ILE A 128 -2.19 14.68 -2.28
C ILE A 128 -2.68 15.90 -3.06
N PRO A 129 -1.78 16.64 -3.75
CA PRO A 129 -2.12 17.90 -4.40
C PRO A 129 -2.75 17.73 -5.79
N HIS A 130 -2.62 16.55 -6.40
CA HIS A 130 -3.19 16.21 -7.70
C HIS A 130 -3.19 14.68 -7.87
N GLU A 131 -4.00 14.17 -8.79
CA GLU A 131 -3.92 12.76 -9.20
C GLU A 131 -2.52 12.45 -9.77
N ASN A 132 -1.90 11.37 -9.29
CA ASN A 132 -0.63 10.86 -9.79
C ASN A 132 -0.41 9.41 -9.31
N LYS A 133 0.62 8.75 -9.84
CA LYS A 133 1.10 7.46 -9.33
C LYS A 133 2.05 7.73 -8.15
N TYR A 134 1.72 7.16 -6.99
CA TYR A 134 2.52 7.22 -5.77
C TYR A 134 2.92 5.82 -5.33
N TRP A 135 4.14 5.66 -4.81
CA TRP A 135 4.61 4.39 -4.26
C TRP A 135 5.55 4.58 -3.07
N ILE A 136 5.55 3.58 -2.19
CA ILE A 136 6.27 3.51 -0.93
C ILE A 136 7.24 2.34 -1.02
N TRP A 137 8.49 2.56 -0.61
CA TRP A 137 9.53 1.55 -0.64
C TRP A 137 10.58 1.83 0.44
N ALA A 138 11.43 0.86 0.74
CA ALA A 138 12.51 0.98 1.72
C ALA A 138 13.86 0.58 1.14
N LYS A 139 14.95 1.18 1.63
CA LYS A 139 16.31 0.86 1.17
C LYS A 139 17.33 1.15 2.26
N ARG A 140 18.38 0.34 2.32
CA ARG A 140 19.48 0.51 3.27
C ARG A 140 20.56 1.39 2.64
N LEU A 141 21.02 2.38 3.39
CA LEU A 141 22.22 3.18 3.08
C LEU A 141 23.38 2.73 3.98
N PRO A 142 24.64 3.11 3.68
CA PRO A 142 25.74 2.93 4.61
C PRO A 142 25.51 3.70 5.91
N GLU A 143 26.12 3.22 6.99
CA GLU A 143 26.20 3.91 8.27
C GLU A 143 27.19 5.06 8.17
N ILE A 144 26.80 6.27 8.59
CA ILE A 144 27.76 7.38 8.68
C ILE A 144 28.54 7.21 9.97
N SER A 145 29.82 6.85 9.86
CA SER A 145 30.73 6.75 10.99
C SER A 145 31.86 7.76 10.85
N HIS A 146 31.96 8.67 11.82
CA HIS A 146 33.06 9.61 11.93
C HIS A 146 33.98 9.17 13.08
N PRO A 147 35.18 8.64 12.80
CA PRO A 147 36.09 8.15 13.85
C PRO A 147 36.56 9.26 14.81
N ASP A 148 36.46 10.53 14.40
CA ASP A 148 36.92 11.71 15.14
C ASP A 148 35.79 12.59 15.69
N CYS A 149 34.51 12.15 15.66
CA CYS A 149 33.37 13.01 15.99
C CYS A 149 32.14 12.27 16.55
N ASP A 150 32.05 12.17 17.88
CA ASP A 150 30.91 11.55 18.60
C ASP A 150 29.57 12.29 18.42
N THR A 151 29.59 13.55 17.98
CA THR A 151 28.39 14.39 17.79
C THR A 151 27.99 14.59 16.34
N CYS A 152 28.65 13.92 15.39
CA CYS A 152 28.36 14.04 13.97
C CYS A 152 27.09 13.26 13.58
N ALA A 153 26.54 13.57 12.41
CA ALA A 153 25.35 12.89 11.92
C ALA A 153 25.65 11.40 11.66
N THR A 154 24.84 10.50 12.22
CA THR A 154 24.93 9.04 12.01
C THR A 154 24.14 8.56 10.79
N HIS A 155 23.37 9.45 10.17
CA HIS A 155 22.41 9.17 9.12
C HIS A 155 22.32 10.34 8.13
N PHE A 156 21.95 10.06 6.88
CA PHE A 156 21.74 11.07 5.86
C PHE A 156 20.44 11.83 6.12
N THR A 157 20.52 13.16 6.15
CA THR A 157 19.37 14.05 6.44
C THR A 157 18.83 14.79 5.22
N SER A 158 19.56 14.75 4.10
CA SER A 158 19.28 15.54 2.91
C SER A 158 19.52 14.73 1.62
N PHE A 159 18.63 14.90 0.65
CA PHE A 159 18.52 14.03 -0.53
C PHE A 159 18.19 14.83 -1.79
N VAL A 160 18.63 14.33 -2.95
CA VAL A 160 18.25 14.87 -4.25
C VAL A 160 16.78 14.54 -4.51
N ARG A 161 15.93 15.56 -4.69
CA ARG A 161 14.47 15.37 -4.77
C ARG A 161 13.95 14.82 -6.10
N LEU A 162 14.70 14.96 -7.19
CA LEU A 162 14.32 14.48 -8.52
C LEU A 162 15.37 13.51 -9.03
N GLY A 163 14.95 12.36 -9.56
CA GLY A 163 15.87 11.33 -10.05
C GLY A 163 15.12 10.07 -10.52
N PRO A 164 15.85 8.99 -10.85
CA PRO A 164 15.23 7.74 -11.28
C PRO A 164 14.26 7.17 -10.21
N PRO A 165 13.23 6.40 -10.61
CA PRO A 165 12.37 5.71 -9.66
C PRO A 165 13.18 4.76 -8.75
N MET A 166 12.68 4.52 -7.53
CA MET A 166 13.27 3.59 -6.54
C MET A 166 14.74 3.90 -6.15
N THR A 167 15.18 5.13 -6.43
CA THR A 167 16.52 5.64 -6.13
C THR A 167 16.44 6.73 -5.07
N ILE A 168 17.31 6.64 -4.06
CA ILE A 168 17.52 7.66 -3.04
C ILE A 168 18.99 8.02 -3.05
N THR A 169 19.27 9.28 -3.37
CA THR A 169 20.64 9.80 -3.49
C THR A 169 20.83 10.87 -2.42
N PRO A 170 21.58 10.59 -1.35
CA PRO A 170 21.94 11.62 -0.38
C PRO A 170 22.72 12.76 -1.03
N ASN A 171 22.68 13.93 -0.40
CA ASN A 171 23.55 15.06 -0.70
C ASN A 171 24.12 15.64 0.61
N GLY A 172 25.01 16.64 0.50
CA GLY A 172 25.81 17.13 1.63
C GLY A 172 27.26 16.64 1.60
N GLU A 173 28.03 16.98 2.63
CA GLU A 173 29.47 16.66 2.68
C GLU A 173 29.73 15.16 2.86
N GLU A 174 28.88 14.47 3.61
CA GLU A 174 29.11 13.09 4.06
C GLU A 174 29.12 12.07 2.90
N VAL A 175 28.46 12.42 1.80
CA VAL A 175 28.51 11.71 0.51
C VAL A 175 29.93 11.50 0.00
N ARG A 176 30.88 12.40 0.32
CA ARG A 176 32.27 12.28 -0.14
C ARG A 176 33.00 11.09 0.47
N TYR A 177 32.61 10.67 1.67
CA TYR A 177 33.23 9.56 2.40
C TYR A 177 32.63 8.20 1.99
N HIS A 178 31.35 8.19 1.61
CA HIS A 178 30.58 6.96 1.34
C HIS A 178 30.27 6.73 -0.16
N ARG A 179 30.95 7.43 -1.09
CA ARG A 179 30.55 7.47 -2.52
C ARG A 179 30.32 6.09 -3.15
N SER A 180 31.27 5.16 -3.02
CA SER A 180 31.17 3.82 -3.62
C SER A 180 30.03 2.98 -3.02
N GLU A 181 29.77 3.16 -1.72
CA GLU A 181 28.69 2.48 -1.00
C GLU A 181 27.34 3.06 -1.40
N LEU A 182 27.26 4.37 -1.64
CA LEU A 182 26.09 5.07 -2.13
C LEU A 182 25.78 4.75 -3.60
N GLU A 183 26.80 4.56 -4.45
CA GLU A 183 26.64 4.10 -5.84
C GLU A 183 26.13 2.65 -5.89
N ALA A 184 26.70 1.77 -5.06
CA ALA A 184 26.25 0.39 -4.89
C ALA A 184 24.83 0.32 -4.32
N ALA A 185 24.51 1.14 -3.31
CA ALA A 185 23.17 1.27 -2.77
C ALA A 185 22.21 1.77 -3.87
N ALA A 186 22.52 2.86 -4.57
CA ALA A 186 21.66 3.40 -5.63
C ALA A 186 21.23 2.32 -6.65
N SER A 187 22.17 1.45 -7.06
CA SER A 187 21.93 0.38 -8.03
C SER A 187 21.18 -0.86 -7.48
N ALA A 188 21.05 -1.01 -6.16
CA ALA A 188 20.35 -2.14 -5.56
C ALA A 188 18.82 -2.00 -5.63
N ASP A 189 18.08 -3.10 -5.71
CA ASP A 189 16.62 -3.09 -5.58
C ASP A 189 16.16 -2.62 -4.18
N PRO A 190 14.93 -2.10 -4.03
CA PRO A 190 14.35 -1.86 -2.72
C PRO A 190 14.27 -3.12 -1.86
N LEU A 191 14.31 -2.94 -0.54
CA LEU A 191 14.13 -4.02 0.44
C LEU A 191 12.77 -4.69 0.20
N PRO A 192 12.70 -6.02 -0.02
CA PRO A 192 11.43 -6.69 -0.25
C PRO A 192 10.54 -6.68 1.00
N VAL A 193 9.22 -6.59 0.81
CA VAL A 193 8.22 -6.79 1.85
C VAL A 193 8.20 -8.27 2.22
N THR A 194 8.44 -8.58 3.49
CA THR A 194 8.47 -9.94 4.04
C THR A 194 7.18 -10.31 4.79
N LYS A 195 6.43 -9.31 5.26
CA LYS A 195 5.12 -9.47 5.89
C LYS A 195 4.21 -8.32 5.46
N GLN A 196 2.95 -8.64 5.19
CA GLN A 196 1.87 -7.69 4.98
C GLN A 196 0.61 -8.17 5.70
N GLU A 197 -0.10 -7.27 6.36
CA GLU A 197 -1.36 -7.55 7.06
C GLU A 197 -2.26 -6.30 7.10
N HIS A 198 -3.54 -6.49 7.40
CA HIS A 198 -4.49 -5.40 7.59
C HIS A 198 -5.02 -5.38 9.02
N GLU A 199 -4.91 -4.23 9.68
CA GLU A 199 -5.48 -3.94 10.99
C GLU A 199 -6.62 -2.93 10.82
N GLY A 200 -7.83 -3.45 10.57
CA GLY A 200 -9.00 -2.63 10.20
C GLY A 200 -8.70 -1.81 8.94
N SER A 201 -8.93 -0.50 9.00
CA SER A 201 -8.57 0.45 7.93
C SER A 201 -7.07 0.80 7.83
N THR A 202 -6.17 -0.08 8.29
CA THR A 202 -4.71 0.15 8.29
C THR A 202 -4.00 -0.97 7.56
N PHE A 203 -3.17 -0.63 6.56
CA PHE A 203 -2.22 -1.58 6.00
C PHE A 203 -0.93 -1.56 6.82
N VAL A 204 -0.40 -2.72 7.16
CA VAL A 204 0.85 -2.85 7.92
C VAL A 204 1.81 -3.73 7.16
N ILE A 205 3.02 -3.23 6.93
CA ILE A 205 4.07 -3.92 6.19
C ILE A 205 5.35 -4.01 7.02
N THR A 206 6.08 -5.10 6.84
CA THR A 206 7.45 -5.27 7.32
C THR A 206 8.36 -5.54 6.12
N PHE A 207 9.41 -4.73 5.99
CA PHE A 207 10.47 -4.90 5.00
C PHE A 207 11.56 -5.85 5.50
N ALA A 208 12.33 -6.43 4.59
CA ALA A 208 13.51 -7.22 4.91
C ALA A 208 14.51 -6.41 5.76
N GLY A 209 14.78 -6.89 6.98
CA GLY A 209 15.49 -6.14 8.02
C GLY A 209 14.64 -5.75 9.23
N GLY A 210 13.31 -5.93 9.18
CA GLY A 210 12.39 -5.73 10.30
C GLY A 210 11.73 -4.34 10.37
N SER A 211 12.15 -3.41 9.51
CA SER A 211 11.55 -2.09 9.35
C SER A 211 10.06 -2.19 9.05
N THR A 212 9.22 -1.61 9.91
CA THR A 212 7.76 -1.81 9.91
C THR A 212 7.03 -0.48 9.80
N VAL A 213 6.07 -0.40 8.88
CA VAL A 213 5.33 0.82 8.50
C VAL A 213 3.83 0.57 8.51
N ARG A 214 3.07 1.50 9.10
CA ARG A 214 1.61 1.54 9.02
C ARG A 214 1.19 2.57 7.98
N ILE A 215 0.25 2.22 7.11
CA ILE A 215 -0.16 3.03 5.96
C ILE A 215 -1.69 3.12 5.94
N ARG A 216 -2.20 4.32 5.68
CA ARG A 216 -3.63 4.64 5.52
C ARG A 216 -3.82 5.68 4.44
N ARG A 217 -4.92 5.59 3.69
CA ARG A 217 -5.50 6.69 2.91
C ARG A 217 -6.67 7.26 3.71
N MET A 218 -6.86 8.57 3.67
CA MET A 218 -8.07 9.25 4.16
C MET A 218 -8.62 10.08 3.00
N HIS A 219 -9.85 9.79 2.58
CA HIS A 219 -10.59 10.52 1.55
C HIS A 219 -11.81 11.18 2.21
N ALA A 220 -12.27 12.34 1.71
CA ALA A 220 -13.54 12.89 2.18
C ALA A 220 -14.68 11.92 1.81
N ALA A 221 -15.55 11.57 2.75
CA ALA A 221 -16.72 10.77 2.41
C ALA A 221 -17.63 11.58 1.48
N ALA A 222 -18.18 10.94 0.45
CA ALA A 222 -19.20 11.57 -0.39
C ALA A 222 -20.42 11.97 0.47
N PRO A 223 -21.03 13.15 0.22
CA PRO A 223 -22.17 13.65 0.98
C PRO A 223 -23.48 12.88 0.70
#